data_AF-A0A523X4D9-F1
#
_entry.id   AF-A0A523X4D9-F1
#
_cell.length_a   1.000
_cell.length_b   1.000
_cell.length_c   1.000
_cell.angle_alpha   90.00
_cell.angle_beta   90.00
_cell.angle_gamma   90.00
#
_symmetry.space_group_name_H-M   'P 1'
#
loop_
_entity.id
_entity.type
_entity.pdbx_description
1 polymer ?
#
loop_
_entity_poly.entity_id
_entity_poly.type
_entity_poly.pdbx_seq_one_letter_code
_entity_poly.pdbx_strand_id
1 'polypeptide(L)'
;MRKITISFGIIFLASFFFQVNAQTLPDEKLFQEAKILIFDKKWEQAQEKLEEFLEKYPDNPWFSQALFYKGKCLEEQKGKEVEALNVYKKYILLKDRNLSLTEDSEGSIIDLAFRLYEKGKKSYLREIETRLSSPHKVVRYYSAHKLSYVKDKKIASKGIPVLKEILKNEQDAELRDRAKINLLRIDPDALRDFDEKGYGRRARIFHLQIINRWKKEPEFSLNIPWALADLALSAIPEKEKAEMRKEGYDLDKIIKELIEFRGKIIEIKTEKSIIKIWID
;
A
#
# COMPACT_ATOMS: atom_id res chain seq x y z
N MET A 1 73.85 42.25 6.99
CA MET A 1 73.84 41.43 5.75
C MET A 1 74.14 39.98 6.12
N ARG A 2 73.28 39.06 5.65
CA ARG A 2 73.29 37.60 5.83
C ARG A 2 74.53 36.92 5.20
N LYS A 3 74.88 35.73 5.72
CA LYS A 3 74.82 34.41 5.03
C LYS A 3 75.50 33.35 5.94
N ILE A 4 74.71 32.59 6.73
CA ILE A 4 74.15 31.26 6.43
C ILE A 4 75.23 30.21 6.18
N THR A 5 75.61 29.54 7.27
CA THR A 5 76.32 28.26 7.31
C THR A 5 75.34 27.11 7.08
N ILE A 6 75.79 26.12 6.30
CA ILE A 6 75.12 24.85 6.06
C ILE A 6 75.56 23.87 7.13
N SER A 7 74.64 23.09 7.72
CA SER A 7 74.97 21.73 8.17
C SER A 7 73.72 20.87 8.30
N PHE A 8 73.81 19.68 7.69
CA PHE A 8 72.87 18.57 7.77
C PHE A 8 72.84 18.00 9.21
N GLY A 9 71.65 17.82 9.78
CA GLY A 9 71.49 17.21 11.09
C GLY A 9 70.03 16.90 11.42
N ILE A 10 69.63 15.65 11.14
CA ILE A 10 68.60 14.83 11.81
C ILE A 10 67.58 15.60 12.67
N ILE A 11 66.33 15.70 12.19
CA ILE A 11 65.14 15.72 13.06
C ILE A 11 64.13 14.72 12.51
N PHE A 12 64.25 13.51 13.04
CA PHE A 12 63.16 12.56 13.25
C PHE A 12 62.17 13.19 14.27
N LEU A 13 60.91 12.78 14.26
CA LEU A 13 59.78 13.22 15.11
C LEU A 13 58.97 14.43 14.62
N ALA A 14 57.92 14.14 13.84
CA ALA A 14 56.55 14.21 14.37
C ALA A 14 55.56 13.67 13.32
N SER A 15 55.65 12.37 13.01
CA SER A 15 54.46 11.62 12.63
C SER A 15 53.59 11.51 13.87
N PHE A 16 52.92 12.61 14.22
CA PHE A 16 51.81 12.57 15.17
C PHE A 16 50.64 11.98 14.39
N PHE A 17 50.57 10.67 14.46
CA PHE A 17 49.39 9.90 14.13
C PHE A 17 48.18 10.61 14.74
N PHE A 18 47.36 11.25 13.90
CA PHE A 18 45.93 11.34 14.17
C PHE A 18 45.38 9.92 14.08
N GLN A 19 45.71 9.08 15.07
CA GLN A 19 44.84 7.99 15.45
C GLN A 19 43.71 8.64 16.25
N VAL A 20 42.77 9.24 15.51
CA VAL A 20 41.40 9.31 15.99
C VAL A 20 40.98 7.84 16.09
N ASN A 21 41.21 7.23 17.24
CA ASN A 21 40.39 6.12 17.67
C ASN A 21 38.99 6.71 17.75
N ALA A 22 38.23 6.58 16.66
CA ALA A 22 36.79 6.80 16.67
C ALA A 22 36.21 5.67 17.52
N GLN A 23 36.39 5.78 18.83
CA GLN A 23 35.64 5.01 19.79
C GLN A 23 34.21 5.50 19.60
N THR A 24 33.39 4.66 18.99
CA THR A 24 31.97 4.95 18.79
C THR A 24 31.40 5.40 20.12
N LEU A 25 30.77 6.57 20.12
CA LEU A 25 30.20 7.12 21.34
C LEU A 25 29.19 6.10 21.90
N PRO A 26 29.03 5.97 23.23
CA PRO A 26 28.19 4.93 23.83
C PRO A 26 26.73 4.93 23.34
N ASP A 27 26.19 6.10 22.98
CA ASP A 27 24.89 6.30 22.35
C ASP A 27 24.85 5.73 20.92
N GLU A 28 25.84 6.05 20.09
CA GLU A 28 25.98 5.51 18.74
C GLU A 28 26.09 3.99 18.76
N LYS A 29 26.93 3.44 19.65
CA LYS A 29 27.07 2.00 19.80
C LYS A 29 25.74 1.33 20.14
N LEU A 30 24.99 1.88 21.11
CA LEU A 30 23.72 1.32 21.55
C LEU A 30 22.67 1.33 20.41
N PHE A 31 22.60 2.42 19.65
CA PHE A 31 21.68 2.51 18.52
C PHE A 31 22.06 1.58 17.36
N GLN A 32 23.35 1.42 17.08
CA GLN A 32 23.82 0.48 16.05
C GLN A 32 23.58 -0.98 16.47
N GLU A 33 23.78 -1.33 17.74
CA GLU A 33 23.41 -2.65 18.27
C GLU A 33 21.93 -2.96 18.05
N ALA A 34 21.04 -1.99 18.35
CA ALA A 34 19.61 -2.14 18.09
C ALA A 34 19.31 -2.39 16.60
N LYS A 35 19.97 -1.65 15.69
CA LYS A 35 19.80 -1.85 14.22
C LYS A 35 20.25 -3.23 13.76
N ILE A 36 21.35 -3.75 14.30
CA ILE A 36 21.82 -5.10 14.00
C ILE A 36 20.79 -6.13 14.47
N LEU A 37 20.25 -5.96 15.68
CA LEU A 37 19.21 -6.84 16.22
C LEU A 37 17.92 -6.80 15.39
N ILE A 38 17.52 -5.62 14.89
CA ILE A 38 16.40 -5.46 13.94
C ILE A 38 16.66 -6.24 12.65
N PHE A 39 17.87 -6.12 12.10
CA PHE A 39 18.24 -6.84 10.89
C PHE A 39 18.20 -8.36 11.10
N ASP A 40 18.66 -8.82 12.27
CA ASP A 40 18.58 -10.21 12.74
C ASP A 40 17.16 -10.65 13.13
N LYS A 41 16.16 -9.75 13.08
CA LYS A 41 14.76 -9.97 13.52
C LYS A 41 14.62 -10.38 14.99
N LYS A 42 15.56 -9.98 15.84
CA LYS A 42 15.52 -10.17 17.29
C LYS A 42 14.77 -9.00 17.93
N TRP A 43 13.45 -8.98 17.73
CA TRP A 43 12.60 -7.81 18.02
C TRP A 43 12.59 -7.40 19.49
N GLU A 44 12.51 -8.36 20.40
CA GLU A 44 12.49 -8.10 21.85
C GLU A 44 13.81 -7.48 22.32
N GLN A 45 14.95 -8.07 21.91
CA GLN A 45 16.27 -7.55 22.26
C GLN A 45 16.53 -6.17 21.65
N ALA A 46 16.09 -5.97 20.40
CA ALA A 46 16.17 -4.66 19.75
C ALA A 46 15.32 -3.63 20.49
N GLN A 47 14.11 -3.99 20.92
CA GLN A 47 13.25 -3.13 21.71
C GLN A 47 13.93 -2.71 23.01
N GLU A 48 14.49 -3.65 23.78
CA GLU A 48 15.18 -3.35 25.03
C GLU A 48 16.32 -2.33 24.83
N LYS A 49 17.12 -2.52 23.78
CA LYS A 49 18.22 -1.60 23.42
C LYS A 49 17.73 -0.21 23.02
N LEU A 50 16.62 -0.14 22.29
CA LEU A 50 16.00 1.13 21.91
C LEU A 50 15.37 1.83 23.12
N GLU A 51 14.78 1.09 24.05
CA GLU A 51 14.25 1.63 25.31
C GLU A 51 15.37 2.22 26.16
N GLU A 52 16.46 1.49 26.32
CA GLU A 52 17.67 1.98 26.99
C GLU A 52 18.20 3.25 26.31
N PHE A 53 18.23 3.28 24.97
CA PHE A 53 18.69 4.44 24.21
C PHE A 53 17.79 5.67 24.43
N LEU A 54 16.47 5.49 24.33
CA LEU A 54 15.49 6.56 24.48
C LEU A 54 15.46 7.12 25.92
N GLU A 55 15.76 6.30 26.93
CA GLU A 55 15.83 6.73 28.32
C GLU A 55 17.14 7.47 28.63
N LYS A 56 18.28 6.93 28.18
CA LYS A 56 19.60 7.51 28.49
C LYS A 56 19.94 8.74 27.66
N TYR A 57 19.40 8.83 26.44
CA TYR A 57 19.77 9.88 25.49
C TYR A 57 18.54 10.60 24.90
N PRO A 58 17.71 11.27 25.74
CA PRO A 58 16.47 11.91 25.29
C PRO A 58 16.69 13.08 24.31
N ASP A 59 17.84 13.77 24.40
CA ASP A 59 18.20 14.90 23.53
C ASP A 59 19.02 14.48 22.30
N ASN A 60 19.16 13.18 22.05
CA ASN A 60 19.99 12.67 20.96
C ASN A 60 19.35 12.94 19.58
N PRO A 61 20.14 13.30 18.55
CA PRO A 61 19.62 13.46 17.19
C PRO A 61 18.92 12.22 16.61
N TRP A 62 19.24 11.01 17.07
CA TRP A 62 18.57 9.78 16.64
C TRP A 62 17.35 9.42 17.49
N PHE A 63 16.96 10.23 18.48
CA PHE A 63 15.82 9.95 19.35
C PHE A 63 14.54 9.64 18.55
N SER A 64 14.19 10.51 17.59
CA SER A 64 13.05 10.29 16.70
C SER A 64 13.15 8.97 15.94
N GLN A 65 14.33 8.67 15.39
CA GLN A 65 14.54 7.44 14.62
C GLN A 65 14.49 6.19 15.51
N ALA A 66 15.03 6.25 16.71
CA ALA A 66 14.96 5.18 17.70
C ALA A 66 13.52 4.93 18.15
N LEU A 67 12.71 5.98 18.32
CA LEU A 67 11.29 5.85 18.66
C LEU A 67 10.51 5.17 17.53
N PHE A 68 10.78 5.52 16.28
CA PHE A 68 10.19 4.82 15.12
C PHE A 68 10.55 3.33 15.13
N TYR A 69 11.83 3.00 15.27
CA TYR A 69 12.27 1.59 15.29
C TYR A 69 11.72 0.82 16.49
N LYS A 70 11.49 1.47 17.63
CA LYS A 70 10.80 0.85 18.76
C LYS A 70 9.38 0.45 18.37
N GLY A 71 8.67 1.34 17.65
CA GLY A 71 7.36 1.04 17.08
C GLY A 71 7.39 -0.18 16.17
N LYS A 72 8.40 -0.27 15.27
CA LYS A 72 8.59 -1.44 14.39
C LYS A 72 8.83 -2.73 15.18
N CYS A 73 9.72 -2.70 16.18
CA CYS A 73 10.00 -3.89 17.00
C CYS A 73 8.76 -4.36 17.76
N LEU A 74 7.97 -3.45 18.31
CA LEU A 74 6.72 -3.78 18.99
C LEU A 74 5.67 -4.32 18.03
N GLU A 75 5.60 -3.79 16.81
CA GLU A 75 4.63 -4.23 15.80
C GLU A 75 4.84 -5.71 15.39
N GLU A 76 6.10 -6.16 15.34
CA GLU A 76 6.47 -7.53 15.00
C GLU A 76 6.25 -8.53 16.16
N GLN A 77 5.93 -8.05 17.36
CA GLN A 77 5.67 -8.88 18.53
C GLN A 77 4.18 -9.16 18.72
N LYS A 78 3.84 -10.43 18.98
CA LYS A 78 2.46 -10.84 19.20
C LYS A 78 1.91 -10.24 20.50
N GLY A 79 0.76 -9.56 20.40
CA GLY A 79 0.06 -8.98 21.56
C GLY A 79 0.52 -7.56 21.93
N LYS A 80 1.51 -7.01 21.22
CA LYS A 80 2.07 -5.68 21.44
C LYS A 80 1.45 -4.60 20.56
N GLU A 81 0.31 -4.87 19.92
CA GLU A 81 -0.26 -3.97 18.91
C GLU A 81 -0.66 -2.60 19.47
N VAL A 82 -1.18 -2.56 20.71
CA VAL A 82 -1.56 -1.31 21.37
C VAL A 82 -0.33 -0.47 21.72
N GLU A 83 0.74 -1.12 22.19
CA GLU A 83 2.00 -0.46 22.52
C GLU A 83 2.65 0.11 21.26
N ALA A 84 2.74 -0.69 20.18
CA ALA A 84 3.24 -0.26 18.89
C ALA A 84 2.48 0.96 18.34
N LEU A 85 1.14 0.89 18.36
CA LEU A 85 0.27 1.97 17.88
C LEU A 85 0.53 3.27 18.65
N ASN A 86 0.64 3.18 19.98
CA ASN A 86 0.91 4.35 20.82
C ASN A 86 2.31 4.93 20.57
N VAL A 87 3.32 4.10 20.30
CA VAL A 87 4.66 4.55 19.95
C VAL A 87 4.67 5.30 18.62
N TYR A 88 4.03 4.78 17.57
CA TYR A 88 3.91 5.51 16.31
C TYR A 88 3.13 6.82 16.45
N LYS A 89 2.05 6.83 17.27
CA LYS A 89 1.33 8.07 17.57
C LYS A 89 2.19 9.11 18.27
N LYS A 90 3.12 8.70 19.15
CA LYS A 90 4.10 9.61 19.75
C LYS A 90 5.09 10.10 18.69
N TYR A 91 5.58 9.21 17.83
CA TYR A 91 6.52 9.54 16.76
C TYR A 91 6.00 10.62 15.81
N ILE A 92 4.76 10.50 15.32
CA ILE A 92 4.19 11.49 14.37
C ILE A 92 4.00 12.89 14.98
N LEU A 93 4.06 13.02 16.31
CA LEU A 93 3.99 14.29 17.03
C LEU A 93 5.36 14.96 17.24
N LEU A 94 6.46 14.25 16.98
CA LEU A 94 7.82 14.80 17.14
C LEU A 94 8.12 15.85 16.07
N LYS A 95 8.81 16.94 16.44
CA LYS A 95 9.09 18.07 15.54
C LYS A 95 10.19 17.74 14.53
N ASP A 96 11.16 16.94 14.93
CA ASP A 96 12.35 16.49 14.20
C ASP A 96 12.13 15.15 13.46
N ARG A 97 10.88 14.70 13.35
CA ARG A 97 10.52 13.46 12.65
C ARG A 97 10.91 13.49 11.17
N ASN A 98 11.24 12.32 10.64
CA ASN A 98 11.48 12.12 9.22
C ASN A 98 10.13 11.95 8.49
N LEU A 99 9.93 12.69 7.39
CA LEU A 99 8.66 12.68 6.66
C LEU A 99 8.33 11.33 6.02
N SER A 100 9.32 10.63 5.47
CA SER A 100 9.12 9.29 4.88
C SER A 100 8.68 8.29 5.96
N LEU A 101 9.38 8.27 7.09
CA LEU A 101 9.02 7.43 8.23
C LEU A 101 7.69 7.85 8.88
N THR A 102 7.24 9.09 8.68
CA THR A 102 5.93 9.55 9.13
C THR A 102 4.83 8.87 8.32
N GLU A 103 4.97 8.80 6.99
CA GLU A 103 4.01 8.07 6.15
C GLU A 103 3.97 6.57 6.50
N ASP A 104 5.14 5.95 6.70
CA ASP A 104 5.22 4.55 7.18
C ASP A 104 4.52 4.36 8.54
N SER A 105 4.73 5.29 9.47
CA SER A 105 4.09 5.25 10.80
C SER A 105 2.57 5.40 10.70
N GLU A 106 2.08 6.27 9.83
CA GLU A 106 0.65 6.44 9.58
C GLU A 106 0.03 5.16 9.01
N GLY A 107 0.73 4.50 8.07
CA GLY A 107 0.37 3.18 7.55
C GLY A 107 0.28 2.13 8.65
N SER A 108 1.33 2.01 9.48
CA SER A 108 1.35 1.10 10.63
C SER A 108 0.23 1.39 11.62
N ILE A 109 -0.10 2.65 11.91
CA ILE A 109 -1.23 2.99 12.80
C ILE A 109 -2.55 2.50 12.20
N ILE A 110 -2.80 2.73 10.90
CA ILE A 110 -4.01 2.25 10.21
C ILE A 110 -4.11 0.73 10.30
N ASP A 111 -3.01 0.01 10.05
CA ASP A 111 -2.98 -1.45 10.08
C ASP A 111 -3.18 -2.03 11.49
N LEU A 112 -2.49 -1.48 12.49
CA LEU A 112 -2.64 -1.88 13.88
C LEU A 112 -4.05 -1.59 14.39
N ALA A 113 -4.60 -0.41 14.07
CA ALA A 113 -5.96 -0.04 14.44
C ALA A 113 -6.99 -0.98 13.82
N PHE A 114 -6.80 -1.37 12.55
CA PHE A 114 -7.66 -2.33 11.89
C PHE A 114 -7.59 -3.72 12.54
N ARG A 115 -6.38 -4.24 12.80
CA ARG A 115 -6.19 -5.52 13.50
C ARG A 115 -6.88 -5.52 14.88
N LEU A 116 -6.76 -4.42 15.62
CA LEU A 116 -7.38 -4.27 16.94
C LEU A 116 -8.92 -4.21 16.83
N TYR A 117 -9.43 -3.50 15.83
CA TYR A 117 -10.87 -3.47 15.52
C TYR A 117 -11.41 -4.86 15.17
N GLU A 118 -10.72 -5.63 14.33
CA GLU A 118 -11.11 -7.00 13.96
C GLU A 118 -11.12 -7.94 15.17
N LYS A 119 -10.24 -7.71 16.15
CA LYS A 119 -10.24 -8.39 17.45
C LYS A 119 -11.35 -7.92 18.41
N GLY A 120 -12.29 -7.10 17.93
CA GLY A 120 -13.46 -6.64 18.69
C GLY A 120 -13.24 -5.33 19.47
N LYS A 121 -12.05 -4.72 19.43
CA LYS A 121 -11.77 -3.45 20.12
C LYS A 121 -12.26 -2.28 19.26
N LYS A 122 -13.59 -2.08 19.24
CA LYS A 122 -14.29 -1.15 18.34
C LYS A 122 -13.78 0.29 18.37
N SER A 123 -13.26 0.77 19.51
CA SER A 123 -12.76 2.15 19.67
C SER A 123 -11.60 2.49 18.73
N TYR A 124 -10.79 1.51 18.33
CA TYR A 124 -9.64 1.73 17.43
C TYR A 124 -10.04 2.07 16.01
N LEU A 125 -11.29 1.81 15.60
CA LEU A 125 -11.81 2.26 14.30
C LEU A 125 -11.63 3.77 14.09
N ARG A 126 -11.75 4.55 15.17
CA ARG A 126 -11.59 6.01 15.13
C ARG A 126 -10.23 6.44 14.57
N GLU A 127 -9.18 5.66 14.79
CA GLU A 127 -7.85 5.94 14.26
C GLU A 127 -7.81 5.87 12.72
N ILE A 128 -8.61 4.99 12.12
CA ILE A 128 -8.71 4.89 10.66
C ILE A 128 -9.61 6.02 10.12
N GLU A 129 -10.73 6.28 10.81
CA GLU A 129 -11.71 7.28 10.37
C GLU A 129 -11.16 8.71 10.36
N THR A 130 -10.36 9.10 11.37
CA THR A 130 -9.74 10.43 11.41
C THR A 130 -8.74 10.65 10.27
N ARG A 131 -8.14 9.58 9.76
CA ARG A 131 -7.14 9.64 8.68
C ARG A 131 -7.76 9.77 7.29
N LEU A 132 -9.07 9.54 7.14
CA LEU A 132 -9.80 9.87 5.91
C LEU A 132 -9.74 11.38 5.58
N SER A 133 -9.52 12.24 6.58
CA SER A 133 -9.33 13.68 6.41
C SER A 133 -7.87 14.14 6.50
N SER A 134 -6.90 13.23 6.43
CA SER A 134 -5.47 13.58 6.46
C SER A 134 -5.12 14.54 5.30
N PRO A 135 -4.25 15.55 5.50
CA PRO A 135 -3.76 16.36 4.37
C PRO A 135 -2.92 15.54 3.38
N HIS A 136 -2.31 14.44 3.84
CA HIS A 136 -1.51 13.54 3.00
C HIS A 136 -2.39 12.57 2.22
N LYS A 137 -2.39 12.67 0.88
CA LYS A 137 -3.25 11.85 0.02
C LYS A 137 -3.02 10.35 0.20
N VAL A 138 -1.76 9.93 0.34
CA VAL A 138 -1.39 8.52 0.55
C VAL A 138 -2.05 7.96 1.80
N VAL A 139 -2.02 8.71 2.91
CA VAL A 139 -2.66 8.33 4.17
C VAL A 139 -4.18 8.26 4.03
N ARG A 140 -4.82 9.25 3.38
CA ARG A 140 -6.28 9.22 3.11
C ARG A 140 -6.67 7.99 2.30
N TYR A 141 -5.97 7.74 1.20
CA TYR A 141 -6.28 6.66 0.26
C TYR A 141 -6.08 5.30 0.93
N TYR A 142 -4.99 5.13 1.68
CA TYR A 142 -4.74 3.90 2.41
C TYR A 142 -5.80 3.64 3.49
N SER A 143 -6.24 4.69 4.20
CA SER A 143 -7.34 4.59 5.17
C SER A 143 -8.64 4.12 4.53
N ALA A 144 -8.99 4.71 3.37
CA ALA A 144 -10.19 4.33 2.63
C ALA A 144 -10.11 2.89 2.08
N HIS A 145 -8.95 2.49 1.57
CA HIS A 145 -8.68 1.12 1.17
C HIS A 145 -8.86 0.16 2.35
N LYS A 146 -8.29 0.48 3.52
CA LYS A 146 -8.42 -0.37 4.71
C LYS A 146 -9.86 -0.51 5.17
N LEU A 147 -10.64 0.58 5.16
CA LEU A 147 -12.06 0.54 5.50
C LEU A 147 -12.88 -0.35 4.56
N SER A 148 -12.48 -0.54 3.31
CA SER A 148 -13.19 -1.45 2.38
C SER A 148 -13.16 -2.92 2.81
N TYR A 149 -12.26 -3.30 3.71
CA TYR A 149 -12.18 -4.65 4.29
C TYR A 149 -13.04 -4.82 5.54
N VAL A 150 -13.61 -3.74 6.08
CA VAL A 150 -14.51 -3.83 7.24
C VAL A 150 -15.80 -4.54 6.84
N LYS A 151 -16.19 -5.56 7.63
CA LYS A 151 -17.38 -6.38 7.37
C LYS A 151 -18.68 -5.57 7.45
N ASP A 152 -18.77 -4.62 8.38
CA ASP A 152 -19.91 -3.73 8.52
C ASP A 152 -19.92 -2.71 7.38
N LYS A 153 -20.89 -2.87 6.45
CA LYS A 153 -21.03 -2.02 5.27
C LYS A 153 -21.27 -0.55 5.60
N LYS A 154 -21.92 -0.24 6.73
CA LYS A 154 -22.16 1.14 7.17
C LYS A 154 -20.87 1.83 7.63
N ILE A 155 -19.93 1.07 8.19
CA ILE A 155 -18.61 1.58 8.52
C ILE A 155 -17.76 1.69 7.26
N ALA A 156 -17.75 0.65 6.44
CA ALA A 156 -16.97 0.61 5.21
C ALA A 156 -17.37 1.74 4.25
N SER A 157 -18.65 2.12 4.20
CA SER A 157 -19.16 3.23 3.37
C SER A 157 -18.56 4.59 3.69
N LYS A 158 -17.98 4.79 4.88
CA LYS A 158 -17.23 6.01 5.22
C LYS A 158 -16.02 6.23 4.31
N GLY A 159 -15.45 5.17 3.72
CA GLY A 159 -14.35 5.27 2.76
C GLY A 159 -14.79 5.69 1.35
N ILE A 160 -16.07 5.57 1.00
CA ILE A 160 -16.56 5.82 -0.37
C ILE A 160 -16.19 7.21 -0.90
N PRO A 161 -16.37 8.32 -0.15
CA PRO A 161 -16.06 9.66 -0.67
C PRO A 161 -14.60 9.79 -1.14
N VAL A 162 -13.65 9.23 -0.39
CA VAL A 162 -12.22 9.23 -0.73
C VAL A 162 -11.94 8.32 -1.91
N LEU A 163 -12.57 7.14 -2.00
CA LEU A 163 -12.42 6.26 -3.16
C LEU A 163 -12.96 6.92 -4.44
N LYS A 164 -14.07 7.68 -4.35
CA LYS A 164 -14.60 8.47 -5.46
C LYS A 164 -13.68 9.64 -5.82
N GLU A 165 -12.99 10.26 -4.86
CA GLU A 165 -11.95 11.26 -5.10
C GLU A 165 -10.83 10.68 -5.97
N ILE A 166 -10.34 9.47 -5.65
CA ILE A 166 -9.29 8.77 -6.42
C ILE A 166 -9.73 8.61 -7.88
N LEU A 167 -10.95 8.11 -8.13
CA LEU A 167 -11.45 7.88 -9.48
C LEU A 167 -11.58 9.16 -10.33
N LYS A 168 -11.80 10.31 -9.68
CA LYS A 168 -11.97 11.62 -10.32
C LYS A 168 -10.65 12.33 -10.59
N ASN A 169 -9.71 12.25 -9.66
CA ASN A 169 -8.56 13.15 -9.62
C ASN A 169 -7.23 12.46 -9.97
N GLU A 170 -7.09 11.16 -9.70
CA GLU A 170 -5.84 10.46 -10.01
C GLU A 170 -5.81 10.02 -11.47
N GLN A 171 -4.65 10.18 -12.11
CA GLN A 171 -4.41 9.72 -13.49
C GLN A 171 -3.89 8.28 -13.53
N ASP A 172 -3.24 7.84 -12.46
CA ASP A 172 -2.65 6.51 -12.35
C ASP A 172 -3.73 5.42 -12.46
N ALA A 173 -3.62 4.58 -13.48
CA ALA A 173 -4.61 3.55 -13.78
C ALA A 173 -4.72 2.52 -12.64
N GLU A 174 -3.59 2.15 -12.04
CA GLU A 174 -3.54 1.17 -10.97
C GLU A 174 -4.27 1.66 -9.71
N LEU A 175 -4.05 2.91 -9.29
CA LEU A 175 -4.76 3.55 -8.18
C LEU A 175 -6.26 3.61 -8.44
N ARG A 176 -6.67 3.95 -9.66
CA ARG A 176 -8.09 3.99 -10.03
C ARG A 176 -8.70 2.59 -9.97
N ASP A 177 -8.05 1.58 -10.53
CA ASP A 177 -8.56 0.20 -10.51
C ASP A 177 -8.64 -0.36 -9.09
N ARG A 178 -7.63 -0.12 -8.24
CA ARG A 178 -7.68 -0.45 -6.81
C ARG A 178 -8.86 0.24 -6.13
N ALA A 179 -9.13 1.51 -6.43
CA ALA A 179 -10.29 2.22 -5.89
C ALA A 179 -11.63 1.62 -6.37
N LYS A 180 -11.73 1.19 -7.64
CA LYS A 180 -12.93 0.51 -8.14
C LYS A 180 -13.17 -0.82 -7.40
N ILE A 181 -12.13 -1.62 -7.18
CA ILE A 181 -12.21 -2.88 -6.42
C ILE A 181 -12.65 -2.61 -4.98
N ASN A 182 -12.09 -1.58 -4.33
CA ASN A 182 -12.48 -1.21 -2.97
C ASN A 182 -13.96 -0.77 -2.90
N LEU A 183 -14.43 0.01 -3.88
CA LEU A 183 -15.84 0.40 -3.98
C LEU A 183 -16.74 -0.83 -4.16
N LEU A 184 -16.38 -1.77 -5.03
CA LEU A 184 -17.13 -3.02 -5.21
C LEU A 184 -17.25 -3.83 -3.91
N ARG A 185 -16.17 -3.91 -3.13
CA ARG A 185 -16.18 -4.58 -1.83
C ARG A 185 -17.19 -3.93 -0.88
N ILE A 186 -17.37 -2.61 -0.94
CA ILE A 186 -18.25 -1.86 -0.05
C ILE A 186 -19.69 -1.90 -0.57
N ASP A 187 -19.90 -1.32 -1.75
CA ASP A 187 -21.17 -1.10 -2.40
C ASP A 187 -20.95 -1.05 -3.94
N PRO A 188 -21.34 -2.10 -4.69
CA PRO A 188 -21.25 -2.12 -6.15
C PRO A 188 -21.94 -0.94 -6.82
N ASP A 189 -23.03 -0.41 -6.24
CA ASP A 189 -23.78 0.69 -6.81
C ASP A 189 -23.03 2.03 -6.73
N ALA A 190 -22.00 2.13 -5.89
CA ALA A 190 -21.16 3.31 -5.79
C ALA A 190 -20.35 3.59 -7.07
N LEU A 191 -20.21 2.60 -7.97
CA LEU A 191 -19.54 2.73 -9.26
C LEU A 191 -20.41 3.32 -10.37
N ARG A 192 -21.74 3.40 -10.17
CA ARG A 192 -22.68 3.91 -11.20
C ARG A 192 -22.35 5.30 -11.71
N ASP A 193 -21.81 6.16 -10.84
CA ASP A 193 -21.42 7.54 -11.22
C ASP A 193 -20.24 7.58 -12.20
N PHE A 194 -19.55 6.45 -12.39
CA PHE A 194 -18.36 6.29 -13.21
C PHE A 194 -18.59 5.33 -14.40
N ASP A 195 -19.79 4.76 -14.53
CA ASP A 195 -20.22 4.20 -15.80
C ASP A 195 -20.28 5.35 -16.81
N GLU A 196 -19.61 5.20 -17.95
CA GLU A 196 -19.43 6.28 -18.94
C GLU A 196 -20.73 7.05 -19.22
N LYS A 197 -20.60 8.39 -19.31
CA LYS A 197 -21.68 9.33 -19.61
C LYS A 197 -22.56 8.81 -20.75
N GLY A 198 -23.78 8.36 -20.44
CA GLY A 198 -24.79 8.14 -21.49
C GLY A 198 -25.96 7.22 -21.15
N TYR A 199 -25.93 6.41 -20.10
CA TYR A 199 -26.83 5.26 -20.05
C TYR A 199 -27.49 4.95 -18.70
N GLY A 200 -28.72 5.45 -18.50
CA GLY A 200 -29.79 4.80 -17.72
C GLY A 200 -29.64 4.64 -16.19
N ARG A 201 -30.77 4.44 -15.49
CA ARG A 201 -30.87 4.36 -14.01
C ARG A 201 -30.45 3.01 -13.38
N ARG A 202 -29.99 2.02 -14.15
CA ARG A 202 -29.58 0.69 -13.65
C ARG A 202 -28.10 0.46 -13.93
N ALA A 203 -27.37 -0.03 -12.92
CA ALA A 203 -26.01 -0.52 -13.09
C ALA A 203 -26.03 -1.66 -14.10
N ARG A 204 -25.30 -1.50 -15.20
CA ARG A 204 -25.14 -2.54 -16.21
C ARG A 204 -24.25 -3.64 -15.66
N ILE A 205 -24.62 -4.88 -15.85
CA ILE A 205 -23.80 -6.02 -15.47
C ILE A 205 -23.14 -6.57 -16.73
N PHE A 206 -21.82 -6.62 -16.71
CA PHE A 206 -21.01 -7.36 -17.66
C PHE A 206 -21.02 -8.83 -17.27
N HIS A 207 -21.40 -9.65 -18.24
CA HIS A 207 -21.43 -11.10 -18.13
C HIS A 207 -20.40 -11.71 -19.05
N LEU A 208 -19.60 -12.64 -18.51
CA LEU A 208 -18.63 -13.44 -19.25
C LEU A 208 -18.79 -14.90 -18.85
N GLN A 209 -19.06 -15.77 -19.82
CA GLN A 209 -19.12 -17.21 -19.62
C GLN A 209 -18.16 -17.93 -20.55
N ILE A 210 -17.46 -18.95 -20.04
CA ILE A 210 -16.63 -19.84 -20.83
C ILE A 210 -17.21 -21.25 -20.70
N ILE A 211 -17.67 -21.78 -21.82
CA ILE A 211 -18.31 -23.10 -21.90
C ILE A 211 -17.39 -24.01 -22.70
N ASN A 212 -16.98 -25.13 -22.11
CA ASN A 212 -16.26 -26.16 -22.84
C ASN A 212 -17.21 -26.86 -23.81
N ARG A 213 -16.81 -27.03 -25.07
CA ARG A 213 -17.68 -27.66 -26.10
C ARG A 213 -18.18 -29.06 -25.72
N TRP A 214 -17.47 -29.74 -24.82
CA TRP A 214 -17.79 -31.10 -24.37
C TRP A 214 -18.62 -31.15 -23.08
N LYS A 215 -18.94 -30.00 -22.47
CA LYS A 215 -19.75 -29.90 -21.25
C LYS A 215 -20.90 -28.92 -21.45
N LYS A 216 -22.07 -29.22 -20.89
CA LYS A 216 -23.24 -28.33 -20.96
C LYS A 216 -23.16 -27.15 -20.00
N GLU A 217 -22.41 -27.27 -18.91
CA GLU A 217 -22.26 -26.21 -17.91
C GLU A 217 -21.03 -25.35 -18.19
N PRO A 218 -21.09 -24.03 -17.90
CA PRO A 218 -19.94 -23.15 -18.03
C PRO A 218 -18.84 -23.59 -17.06
N GLU A 219 -17.62 -23.74 -17.56
CA GLU A 219 -16.44 -23.98 -16.72
C GLU A 219 -16.06 -22.72 -15.94
N PHE A 220 -16.46 -21.54 -16.43
CA PHE A 220 -16.27 -20.27 -15.77
C PHE A 220 -17.44 -19.31 -16.07
N SER A 221 -17.87 -18.57 -15.06
CA SER A 221 -18.87 -17.50 -15.19
C SER A 221 -18.47 -16.31 -14.31
N LEU A 222 -18.51 -15.12 -14.89
CA LEU A 222 -18.21 -13.86 -14.22
C LEU A 222 -19.35 -12.87 -14.49
N ASN A 223 -19.86 -12.26 -13.42
CA ASN A 223 -20.90 -11.24 -13.45
C ASN A 223 -20.41 -10.04 -12.62
N ILE A 224 -20.09 -8.92 -13.25
CA ILE A 224 -19.54 -7.74 -12.57
C ILE A 224 -20.16 -6.44 -13.11
N PRO A 225 -20.17 -5.35 -12.34
CA PRO A 225 -20.54 -4.03 -12.87
C PRO A 225 -19.72 -3.63 -14.10
N TRP A 226 -20.35 -2.98 -15.07
CA TRP A 226 -19.72 -2.56 -16.33
C TRP A 226 -18.47 -1.70 -16.13
N ALA A 227 -18.44 -0.81 -15.12
CA ALA A 227 -17.25 -0.03 -14.74
C ALA A 227 -15.96 -0.86 -14.50
N LEU A 228 -16.08 -2.18 -14.33
CA LEU A 228 -15.00 -3.14 -14.12
C LEU A 228 -14.73 -4.06 -15.32
N ALA A 229 -15.48 -3.95 -16.42
CA ALA A 229 -15.33 -4.81 -17.59
C ALA A 229 -13.90 -4.75 -18.16
N ASP A 230 -13.32 -3.54 -18.27
CA ASP A 230 -11.94 -3.35 -18.71
C ASP A 230 -10.92 -4.12 -17.85
N LEU A 231 -11.16 -4.19 -16.53
CA LEU A 231 -10.30 -4.92 -15.61
C LEU A 231 -10.39 -6.43 -15.83
N ALA A 232 -11.59 -6.96 -16.04
CA ALA A 232 -11.77 -8.37 -16.32
C ALA A 232 -11.14 -8.78 -17.67
N LEU A 233 -11.25 -7.91 -18.68
CA LEU A 233 -10.74 -8.17 -20.02
C LEU A 233 -9.22 -7.98 -20.10
N SER A 234 -8.66 -7.04 -19.36
CA SER A 234 -7.20 -6.86 -19.27
C SER A 234 -6.52 -8.05 -18.61
N ALA A 235 -7.20 -8.73 -17.66
CA ALA A 235 -6.70 -9.91 -16.97
C ALA A 235 -6.65 -11.19 -17.85
N ILE A 236 -7.24 -11.17 -19.05
CA ILE A 236 -7.08 -12.28 -20.01
C ILE A 236 -5.61 -12.30 -20.46
N PRO A 237 -4.91 -13.46 -20.41
CA PRO A 237 -3.51 -13.47 -20.79
C PRO A 237 -3.33 -13.23 -22.31
N GLU A 238 -2.21 -12.60 -22.69
CA GLU A 238 -2.00 -12.14 -24.08
C GLU A 238 -1.95 -13.28 -25.10
N LYS A 239 -1.57 -14.49 -24.67
CA LYS A 239 -1.56 -15.66 -25.55
C LYS A 239 -2.98 -15.98 -26.04
N GLU A 240 -3.94 -15.99 -25.12
CA GLU A 240 -5.35 -16.23 -25.42
C GLU A 240 -5.91 -15.09 -26.26
N LYS A 241 -5.58 -13.82 -25.94
CA LYS A 241 -5.98 -12.69 -26.80
C LYS A 241 -5.43 -12.81 -28.22
N ALA A 242 -4.19 -13.27 -28.38
CA ALA A 242 -3.57 -13.47 -29.68
C ALA A 242 -4.23 -14.62 -30.47
N GLU A 243 -4.63 -15.71 -29.80
CA GLU A 243 -5.40 -16.79 -30.42
C GLU A 243 -6.77 -16.29 -30.91
N MET A 244 -7.48 -15.51 -30.08
CA MET A 244 -8.77 -14.91 -30.45
C MET A 244 -8.63 -13.98 -31.67
N ARG A 245 -7.58 -13.15 -31.72
CA ARG A 245 -7.29 -12.28 -32.88
C ARG A 245 -7.06 -13.08 -34.16
N LYS A 246 -6.38 -14.23 -34.10
CA LYS A 246 -6.18 -15.12 -35.26
C LYS A 246 -7.49 -15.70 -35.79
N GLU A 247 -8.44 -15.95 -34.90
CA GLU A 247 -9.78 -16.42 -35.25
C GLU A 247 -10.71 -15.28 -35.71
N GLY A 248 -10.21 -14.04 -35.81
CA GLY A 248 -10.94 -12.87 -36.31
C GLY A 248 -11.68 -12.08 -35.22
N TYR A 249 -11.46 -12.40 -33.95
CA TYR A 249 -12.08 -11.71 -32.81
C TYR A 249 -11.10 -10.73 -32.18
N ASP A 250 -11.38 -9.43 -32.30
CA ASP A 250 -10.63 -8.38 -31.62
C ASP A 250 -11.40 -7.91 -30.38
N LEU A 251 -10.89 -8.22 -29.20
CA LEU A 251 -11.52 -7.88 -27.92
C LEU A 251 -11.75 -6.39 -27.76
N ASP A 252 -10.82 -5.54 -28.19
CA ASP A 252 -10.95 -4.08 -28.04
C ASP A 252 -12.09 -3.54 -28.93
N LYS A 253 -12.24 -4.14 -30.12
CA LYS A 253 -13.36 -3.86 -31.02
C LYS A 253 -14.68 -4.39 -30.46
N ILE A 254 -14.68 -5.60 -29.91
CA ILE A 254 -15.83 -6.24 -29.27
C ILE A 254 -16.34 -5.40 -28.10
N ILE A 255 -15.44 -4.82 -27.29
CA ILE A 255 -15.80 -3.91 -26.19
C ILE A 255 -16.52 -2.67 -26.73
N LYS A 256 -15.97 -2.03 -27.77
CA LYS A 256 -16.61 -0.87 -28.41
C LYS A 256 -17.98 -1.24 -28.97
N GLU A 257 -18.09 -2.38 -29.62
CA GLU A 257 -19.36 -2.89 -30.15
C GLU A 257 -20.36 -3.22 -29.02
N LEU A 258 -19.93 -3.73 -27.87
CA LEU A 258 -20.80 -3.96 -26.71
C LEU A 258 -21.32 -2.65 -26.10
N ILE A 259 -20.52 -1.59 -26.11
CA ILE A 259 -20.92 -0.24 -25.66
C ILE A 259 -21.97 0.34 -26.62
N GLU A 260 -21.78 0.17 -27.93
CA GLU A 260 -22.63 0.72 -28.98
C GLU A 260 -23.93 -0.10 -29.18
N PHE A 261 -23.83 -1.42 -29.17
CA PHE A 261 -24.93 -2.35 -29.45
C PHE A 261 -25.52 -2.93 -28.17
N ARG A 262 -26.37 -2.10 -27.54
CA ARG A 262 -27.28 -2.43 -26.43
C ARG A 262 -27.69 -3.92 -26.37
N GLY A 263 -27.03 -4.70 -25.51
CA GLY A 263 -27.50 -6.03 -25.07
C GLY A 263 -27.37 -7.18 -26.08
N LYS A 264 -26.54 -7.08 -27.12
CA LYS A 264 -26.26 -8.25 -27.97
C LYS A 264 -25.29 -9.20 -27.28
N ILE A 265 -25.69 -10.47 -27.15
CA ILE A 265 -24.79 -11.54 -26.75
C ILE A 265 -23.79 -11.77 -27.88
N ILE A 266 -22.51 -11.62 -27.58
CA ILE A 266 -21.40 -11.94 -28.47
C ILE A 266 -20.93 -13.34 -28.10
N GLU A 267 -21.04 -14.26 -29.06
CA GLU A 267 -20.52 -15.62 -28.93
C GLU A 267 -19.25 -15.77 -29.76
N ILE A 268 -18.15 -16.04 -29.08
CA ILE A 268 -16.84 -16.31 -29.68
C ILE A 268 -16.61 -17.81 -29.61
N LYS A 269 -16.46 -18.46 -30.77
CA LYS A 269 -16.28 -19.91 -30.87
C LYS A 269 -14.83 -20.21 -31.19
N THR A 270 -14.11 -20.72 -30.18
CA THR A 270 -12.74 -21.23 -30.36
C THR A 270 -12.76 -22.74 -30.60
N GLU A 271 -11.60 -23.34 -30.90
CA GLU A 271 -11.49 -24.79 -31.11
C GLU A 271 -12.04 -25.62 -29.92
N LYS A 272 -11.79 -25.17 -28.69
CA LYS A 272 -12.07 -25.91 -27.45
C LYS A 272 -13.27 -25.37 -26.66
N SER A 273 -13.59 -24.09 -26.83
CA SER A 273 -14.49 -23.37 -25.94
C SER A 273 -15.44 -22.46 -26.70
N ILE A 274 -16.55 -22.10 -26.05
CA ILE A 274 -17.47 -21.06 -26.48
C ILE A 274 -17.45 -20.00 -25.38
N ILE A 275 -17.02 -18.79 -25.74
CA ILE A 275 -17.02 -17.64 -24.85
C ILE A 275 -18.26 -16.82 -25.16
N LYS A 276 -19.10 -16.55 -24.17
CA LYS A 276 -20.27 -15.68 -24.29
C LYS A 276 -20.03 -14.41 -23.49
N ILE A 277 -20.25 -13.26 -24.13
CA ILE A 277 -20.10 -11.94 -23.51
C ILE A 277 -21.36 -11.14 -23.76
N TRP A 278 -21.96 -10.56 -22.72
CA TRP A 278 -23.10 -9.66 -22.89
C TRP A 278 -23.19 -8.65 -21.74
N ILE A 279 -24.05 -7.66 -21.92
CA ILE A 279 -24.33 -6.63 -20.93
C ILE A 279 -25.85 -6.57 -20.71
N ASP A 280 -26.27 -6.56 -19.44
CA ASP A 280 -27.66 -6.33 -19.01
C ASP A 280 -28.10 -4.86 -19.12
#